data_AF-A0A4Q0AIG7-F1
#
_entry.id   AF-A0A4Q0AIG7-F1
#
_cell.length_a   1.000
_cell.length_b   1.000
_cell.length_c   1.000
_cell.angle_alpha   90.00
_cell.angle_beta   90.00
_cell.angle_gamma   90.00
#
_symmetry.space_group_name_H-M   'P 1'
#
loop_
_entity.id
_entity.type
_entity.pdbx_description
1 polymer ?
#
loop_
_entity_poly.entity_id
_entity_poly.type
_entity_poly.pdbx_seq_one_letter_code
_entity_poly.pdbx_strand_id
1 'polypeptide(L)'
;MGNLLLFIILGGIAGWLASIVMKTDSSMGVVANVVVGVLGALIGGFVFTALGGQGVTGFNFYSLLVALVGSIILLWLVKIFRRA
;
A
#
# COMPACT_ATOMS: atom_id res chain seq x y z
N MET A 1 2.94 -13.37 14.77
CA MET A 1 1.95 -12.26 14.86
C MET A 1 2.63 -11.06 15.53
N GLY A 2 3.15 -10.10 14.75
CA GLY A 2 3.91 -8.96 15.28
C GLY A 2 3.04 -7.70 15.41
N ASN A 3 3.30 -6.90 16.45
CA ASN A 3 2.65 -5.63 16.80
C ASN A 3 1.92 -4.91 15.65
N LEU A 4 0.61 -4.73 15.79
CA LEU A 4 -0.24 -3.92 14.89
C LEU A 4 0.37 -2.54 14.55
N LEU A 5 1.13 -1.94 15.48
CA LEU A 5 1.89 -0.73 15.23
C LEU A 5 2.85 -0.85 14.05
N LEU A 6 3.62 -1.94 13.94
CA LEU A 6 4.58 -2.16 12.86
C LEU A 6 3.89 -2.29 11.50
N PHE A 7 2.71 -2.92 11.48
CA PHE A 7 1.91 -3.05 10.26
C PHE A 7 1.39 -1.68 9.79
N ILE A 8 0.92 -0.84 10.72
CA ILE A 8 0.49 0.53 10.41
C ILE A 8 1.67 1.38 9.93
N ILE A 9 2.84 1.25 10.55
CA ILE A 9 4.05 1.99 10.14
C ILE A 9 4.50 1.54 8.74
N LEU A 10 4.59 0.23 8.50
CA LEU A 10 4.95 -0.31 7.18
C LEU A 10 3.96 0.11 6.11
N GLY A 11 2.66 0.02 6.41
CA GLY A 11 1.59 0.49 5.55
C GLY A 11 1.73 1.99 5.25
N GLY A 12 1.90 2.83 6.27
CA GLY A 12 2.10 4.27 6.09
C GLY A 12 3.29 4.62 5.21
N ILE A 13 4.41 3.93 5.37
CA ILE A 13 5.59 4.11 4.52
C ILE A 13 5.26 3.69 3.07
N ALA A 14 4.63 2.52 2.88
CA ALA A 14 4.25 2.03 1.55
C ALA A 14 3.26 2.97 0.85
N GLY A 15 2.25 3.46 1.56
CA GLY A 15 1.24 4.37 1.01
C GLY A 15 1.82 5.74 0.65
N TRP A 16 2.74 6.27 1.45
CA TRP A 16 3.46 7.51 1.12
C TRP A 16 4.39 7.34 -0.08
N LEU A 17 5.14 6.23 -0.15
CA LEU A 17 5.96 5.93 -1.33
C LEU A 17 5.09 5.78 -2.58
N ALA A 18 3.94 5.11 -2.47
CA ALA A 18 2.97 5.00 -3.56
C ALA A 18 2.44 6.38 -3.98
N SER A 19 2.15 7.28 -3.03
CA SER A 19 1.64 8.62 -3.34
C SER A 19 2.64 9.44 -4.14
N ILE A 20 3.94 9.32 -3.83
CA ILE A 20 5.04 9.95 -4.58
C ILE A 20 5.12 9.37 -5.99
N VAL A 21 5.13 8.04 -6.13
CA VAL A 21 5.19 7.35 -7.42
C VAL A 21 4.03 7.77 -8.32
N MET A 22 2.83 7.91 -7.74
CA MET A 22 1.61 8.26 -8.46
C MET A 22 1.41 9.77 -8.67
N LYS A 23 2.34 10.60 -8.17
CA LYS A 23 2.29 12.08 -8.15
C LYS A 23 0.97 12.59 -7.57
N THR A 24 0.58 12.00 -6.44
CA THR A 24 -0.63 12.33 -5.66
C THR A 24 -0.30 12.83 -4.26
N ASP A 25 0.99 12.92 -3.92
CA ASP A 25 1.51 13.36 -2.63
C ASP A 25 1.01 14.75 -2.22
N SER A 26 0.89 15.69 -3.16
CA SER A 26 0.36 17.03 -2.91
C SER A 26 -1.08 17.06 -2.39
N SER A 27 -1.84 15.99 -2.65
CA SER A 27 -3.23 15.82 -2.23
C SER A 27 -3.39 14.85 -1.05
N MET A 28 -2.32 14.18 -0.62
CA MET A 28 -2.36 13.17 0.43
C MET A 28 -1.66 13.63 1.71
N GLY A 29 -2.42 13.69 2.79
CA GLY A 29 -1.88 13.82 4.14
C GLY A 29 -1.39 12.49 4.73
N VAL A 30 -0.74 12.56 5.89
CA VAL A 30 -0.22 11.38 6.63
C VAL A 30 -1.31 10.33 6.86
N VAL A 31 -2.51 10.74 7.26
CA VAL A 31 -3.64 9.83 7.51
C VAL A 31 -4.07 9.11 6.23
N ALA A 32 -4.14 9.83 5.10
CA ALA A 32 -4.51 9.24 3.82
C ALA A 32 -3.47 8.21 3.37
N ASN A 33 -2.18 8.51 3.52
CA ASN A 33 -1.09 7.58 3.19
C ASN A 33 -1.15 6.30 4.03
N VAL A 34 -1.44 6.42 5.33
CA VAL A 34 -1.62 5.24 6.21
C VAL A 34 -2.80 4.39 5.75
N VAL A 35 -3.96 5.01 5.47
CA VAL A 35 -5.15 4.28 5.02
C VAL A 35 -4.91 3.59 3.68
N VAL A 36 -4.35 4.32 2.70
CA VAL A 36 -3.96 3.79 1.39
C VAL A 36 -2.98 2.63 1.55
N GLY A 37 -2.00 2.78 2.43
CA GLY A 37 -1.01 1.76 2.73
C GLY A 37 -1.57 0.47 3.31
N VAL A 38 -2.49 0.59 4.28
CA VAL A 38 -3.16 -0.56 4.91
C VAL A 38 -4.07 -1.27 3.91
N LEU A 39 -4.90 -0.54 3.17
CA LEU A 39 -5.76 -1.13 2.13
C LEU A 39 -4.94 -1.70 0.98
N GLY A 40 -3.86 -1.02 0.60
CA GLY A 40 -2.90 -1.46 -0.40
C GLY A 40 -2.19 -2.75 0.01
N ALA A 41 -1.85 -2.94 1.28
CA ALA A 41 -1.30 -4.20 1.77
C ALA A 41 -2.25 -5.39 1.58
N LEU A 42 -3.56 -5.17 1.74
CA LEU A 42 -4.58 -6.20 1.49
C LEU A 42 -4.67 -6.55 0.00
N ILE A 43 -4.73 -5.53 -0.86
CA ILE A 43 -4.79 -5.69 -2.32
C ILE A 43 -3.52 -6.35 -2.85
N GLY A 44 -2.35 -5.86 -2.41
CA GLY A 44 -1.05 -6.41 -2.78
C GLY A 44 -0.91 -7.86 -2.34
N GLY A 45 -1.35 -8.18 -1.12
CA GLY A 45 -1.38 -9.54 -0.62
C GLY A 45 -2.20 -10.47 -1.50
N PHE A 46 -3.42 -10.05 -1.86
CA PHE A 46 -4.28 -10.80 -2.78
C PHE A 46 -3.61 -11.02 -4.14
N VAL A 47 -3.03 -9.97 -4.73
CA VAL A 47 -2.35 -10.05 -6.04
C VAL A 47 -1.16 -10.99 -6.01
N PHE A 48 -0.27 -10.85 -5.02
CA PHE A 48 0.92 -11.70 -4.91
C PHE A 48 0.56 -13.15 -4.62
N THR A 49 -0.43 -13.42 -3.77
CA THR A 49 -0.91 -14.79 -3.53
C THR A 49 -1.56 -15.40 -4.76
N ALA A 50 -2.31 -14.64 -5.55
CA ALA A 50 -2.87 -15.12 -6.82
C ALA A 50 -1.78 -15.49 -7.85
N LEU A 51 -0.62 -14.83 -7.78
CA LEU A 51 0.54 -15.10 -8.64
C LEU A 51 1.45 -16.22 -8.10
N GLY A 52 1.04 -16.95 -7.06
CA GLY A 52 1.83 -18.04 -6.45
C GLY A 52 2.90 -17.57 -5.47
N GLY A 53 2.94 -16.27 -5.15
CA GLY A 53 3.79 -15.68 -4.12
C GLY A 53 3.13 -15.63 -2.74
N GLN A 54 3.75 -14.89 -1.82
CA GLN A 54 3.21 -14.66 -0.48
C GLN A 54 2.73 -13.22 -0.32
N GLY A 55 1.72 -13.01 0.51
CA GLY A 55 1.27 -11.66 0.85
C GLY A 55 2.22 -10.96 1.85
N VAL A 56 1.67 -10.01 2.61
CA VAL A 56 2.40 -9.39 3.72
C VAL A 56 2.62 -10.42 4.83
N THR A 57 3.88 -10.78 5.07
CA THR A 57 4.28 -11.81 6.05
C THR A 57 4.82 -11.23 7.35
N GLY A 58 5.13 -9.93 7.40
CA GLY A 58 5.58 -9.24 8.60
C GLY A 58 6.24 -7.90 8.31
N PHE A 59 7.03 -7.38 9.25
CA PHE A 59 7.83 -6.18 9.04
C PHE A 59 9.15 -6.53 8.34
N ASN A 60 9.09 -6.62 7.01
CA ASN A 60 10.24 -6.95 6.17
C ASN A 60 10.15 -6.24 4.82
N PHE A 61 11.26 -6.21 4.08
CA PHE A 61 11.34 -5.52 2.78
C PHE A 61 10.38 -6.12 1.74
N TYR A 62 10.18 -7.44 1.76
CA TYR A 62 9.23 -8.11 0.89
C TYR A 62 7.79 -7.60 1.10
N SER A 63 7.35 -7.53 2.35
CA SER A 63 6.02 -7.04 2.71
C SER A 63 5.84 -5.56 2.37
N LEU A 64 6.90 -4.75 2.49
CA LEU A 64 6.90 -3.37 2.03
C LEU A 64 6.68 -3.28 0.52
N LEU A 65 7.35 -4.13 -0.27
CA LEU A 65 7.14 -4.20 -1.71
C LEU A 65 5.71 -4.63 -2.07
N VAL A 66 5.20 -5.69 -1.42
CA VAL A 66 3.82 -6.17 -1.63
C VAL A 66 2.82 -5.05 -1.32
N ALA A 67 2.96 -4.38 -0.18
CA ALA A 67 2.10 -3.28 0.22
C ALA A 67 2.24 -2.06 -0.70
N LEU A 68 3.45 -1.75 -1.18
CA LEU A 68 3.71 -0.66 -2.11
C LEU A 68 3.02 -0.92 -3.45
N VAL A 69 3.18 -2.13 -4.02
CA VAL A 69 2.54 -2.51 -5.29
C VAL A 69 1.02 -2.44 -5.16
N GLY A 70 0.46 -2.99 -4.09
CA GLY A 70 -0.98 -2.92 -3.85
C GLY A 70 -1.49 -1.49 -3.62
N SER A 71 -0.70 -0.64 -2.96
CA SER A 71 -1.02 0.79 -2.79
C SER A 71 -0.99 1.54 -4.12
N ILE A 72 -0.01 1.26 -4.99
CA ILE A 72 0.05 1.84 -6.35
C ILE A 72 -1.20 1.45 -7.14
N ILE A 73 -1.61 0.18 -7.09
CA ILE A 73 -2.82 -0.31 -7.75
C ILE A 73 -4.06 0.43 -7.21
N LEU A 74 -4.19 0.54 -5.89
CA LEU A 74 -5.31 1.25 -5.25
C LEU A 74 -5.37 2.70 -5.72
N LEU A 75 -4.25 3.42 -5.67
CA LEU A 75 -4.18 4.82 -6.09
C LEU A 75 -4.45 5.00 -7.58
N TRP A 76 -4.02 4.06 -8.41
CA TRP A 76 -4.28 4.07 -9.84
C TRP A 76 -5.77 3.95 -10.12
N LEU A 77 -6.46 3.01 -9.46
CA LEU A 77 -7.92 2.88 -9.55
C LEU A 77 -8.63 4.16 -9.10
N VAL A 78 -8.27 4.69 -7.93
CA VAL A 78 -8.85 5.95 -7.42
C VAL A 78 -8.65 7.10 -8.40
N LYS A 79 -7.47 7.19 -9.05
CA LYS A 79 -7.15 8.23 -10.03
C LYS A 79 -7.97 8.10 -11.31
N ILE A 80 -8.29 6.88 -11.73
CA ILE A 80 -9.19 6.64 -12.88
C ILE A 80 -10.60 7.11 -12.53
N PHE A 81 -11.14 6.69 -11.40
CA PHE A 81 -12.51 7.04 -11.00
C PHE A 81 -12.68 8.54 -10.70
N ARG A 82 -11.65 9.23 -10.20
CA ARG A 82 -11.68 10.69 -9.98
C ARG A 82 -11.50 11.53 -11.25
N ARG A 83 -11.04 10.93 -12.36
CA ARG A 83 -10.86 11.62 -13.64
C ARG A 83 -12.05 11.46 -14.58
N ALA A 84 -13.01 10.60 -14.25
CA ALA A 84 -14.31 10.50 -14.92
C ALA A 84 -15.29 11.50 -14.30
#